data_AF-A0A7C0ZBR4-F1
#
_entry.id   AF-A0A7C0ZBR4-F1
#
_cell.length_a   1.000
_cell.length_b   1.000
_cell.length_c   1.000
_cell.angle_alpha   90.00
_cell.angle_beta   90.00
_cell.angle_gamma   90.00
#
_symmetry.space_group_name_H-M   'P 1'
#
loop_
_entity.id
_entity.type
_entity.pdbx_description
1 polymer ?
#
loop_
_entity_poly.entity_id
_entity_poly.type
_entity_poly.pdbx_seq_one_letter_code
_entity_poly.pdbx_strand_id
1 'polypeptide(L)'
;PYAISSKGARGLMQLMPETIEEMNIRDPFDPEENIYGGARYLKILLEIFKDELLALAAYNAGIEKVKMYNGIPPYPETRQFILRVLRYYRLFKERGS
;
A
#
# COMPACT_ATOMS: atom_id res chain seq x y z
N PRO A 1 0.98 -11.36 -11.73
CA PRO A 1 0.57 -9.93 -11.85
C PRO A 1 -0.95 -9.70 -11.90
N TYR A 2 -1.75 -10.64 -12.42
CA TYR A 2 -3.20 -10.48 -12.61
C TYR A 2 -4.08 -10.62 -11.35
N ALA A 3 -3.54 -10.35 -10.16
CA ALA A 3 -4.30 -10.49 -8.91
C ALA A 3 -5.32 -9.35 -8.77
N ILE A 4 -6.55 -9.71 -8.39
CA ILE A 4 -7.64 -8.76 -8.09
C ILE A 4 -8.22 -9.11 -6.71
N SER A 5 -8.27 -8.15 -5.80
CA SER A 5 -8.90 -8.35 -4.48
C SER A 5 -10.42 -8.24 -4.56
N SER A 6 -11.14 -8.74 -3.55
CA SER A 6 -12.59 -8.56 -3.43
C SER A 6 -13.04 -7.10 -3.41
N LYS A 7 -12.15 -6.18 -3.00
CA LYS A 7 -12.37 -4.72 -2.98
C LYS A 7 -11.90 -4.03 -4.28
N GLY A 8 -11.43 -4.80 -5.27
CA GLY A 8 -11.03 -4.29 -6.58
C GLY A 8 -9.57 -3.86 -6.71
N ALA A 9 -8.72 -4.15 -5.72
CA ALA A 9 -7.29 -3.84 -5.76
C ALA A 9 -6.59 -4.70 -6.83
N ARG A 10 -5.70 -4.12 -7.65
CA ARG A 10 -5.14 -4.77 -8.86
C ARG A 10 -3.61 -4.82 -8.84
N GLY A 11 -3.06 -5.86 -9.45
CA GLY A 11 -1.62 -5.96 -9.72
C GLY A 11 -0.80 -6.54 -8.58
N LEU A 12 0.52 -6.53 -8.73
CA LEU A 12 1.47 -7.04 -7.74
C LEU A 12 1.43 -6.28 -6.40
N MET A 13 1.31 -4.96 -6.48
CA MET A 13 1.24 -4.03 -5.35
C MET A 13 -0.19 -3.78 -4.86
N GLN A 14 -1.18 -4.47 -5.45
CA GLN A 14 -2.60 -4.41 -5.05
C GLN A 14 -3.10 -2.97 -4.89
N LEU A 15 -3.01 -2.20 -5.98
CA LEU A 15 -3.40 -0.79 -6.01
C LEU A 15 -4.92 -0.67 -6.20
N MET A 16 -5.53 0.23 -5.43
CA MET A 16 -6.95 0.55 -5.59
C MET A 16 -7.18 1.36 -6.88
N PRO A 17 -8.37 1.31 -7.49
CA PRO A 17 -8.68 2.07 -8.70
C PRO A 17 -8.34 3.56 -8.61
N GLU A 18 -8.64 4.18 -7.47
CA GLU A 18 -8.35 5.61 -7.23
C GLU A 18 -6.83 5.86 -7.26
N THR A 19 -6.03 4.97 -6.67
CA THR A 19 -4.56 5.07 -6.70
C THR A 19 -4.00 4.85 -8.11
N ILE A 20 -4.60 3.95 -8.89
CA ILE A 20 -4.20 3.70 -10.29
C ILE A 20 -4.38 4.98 -11.11
N GLU A 21 -5.52 5.65 -10.94
CA GLU A 21 -5.82 6.93 -11.59
C GLU A 21 -4.86 8.04 -11.13
N GLU A 22 -4.70 8.24 -9.82
CA GLU A 22 -3.82 9.28 -9.25
C GLU A 22 -2.36 9.11 -9.69
N MET A 23 -1.89 7.87 -9.80
CA MET A 23 -0.52 7.56 -10.22
C MET A 23 -0.33 7.51 -11.74
N ASN A 24 -1.40 7.72 -12.52
CA ASN A 24 -1.40 7.66 -13.98
C ASN A 24 -0.87 6.32 -14.53
N ILE A 25 -1.28 5.22 -13.90
CA ILE A 25 -0.96 3.86 -14.31
C ILE A 25 -1.93 3.45 -15.42
N ARG A 26 -1.40 3.04 -16.58
CA ARG A 26 -2.18 2.67 -17.77
C ARG A 26 -2.64 1.23 -17.69
N ASP A 27 -1.73 0.32 -17.33
CA ASP A 27 -2.05 -1.08 -17.10
C ASP A 27 -1.65 -1.49 -15.68
N PRO A 28 -2.60 -1.64 -14.74
CA PRO A 28 -2.29 -2.08 -13.39
C PRO A 28 -1.85 -3.55 -13.30
N PHE A 29 -1.95 -4.31 -14.40
CA PHE A 29 -1.43 -5.66 -14.51
C PHE A 29 -0.05 -5.72 -15.16
N ASP A 30 0.44 -4.64 -15.76
CA ASP A 30 1.84 -4.54 -16.13
C ASP A 30 2.70 -4.49 -14.85
N PRO A 31 3.63 -5.45 -14.66
CA PRO A 31 4.43 -5.51 -13.44
C PRO A 31 5.25 -4.25 -13.18
N GLU A 32 5.79 -3.63 -14.24
CA GLU A 32 6.67 -2.49 -14.12
C GLU A 32 5.89 -1.26 -13.70
N GLU A 33 4.81 -0.92 -14.41
CA GLU A 33 3.93 0.19 -14.07
C GLU A 33 3.34 0.04 -12.66
N ASN A 34 2.91 -1.17 -12.30
CA ASN A 34 2.31 -1.43 -11.01
C ASN A 34 3.31 -1.28 -9.85
N ILE A 35 4.56 -1.74 -10.05
CA ILE A 35 5.63 -1.59 -9.06
C ILE A 35 6.04 -0.13 -8.91
N TYR A 36 6.30 0.58 -10.01
CA TYR A 36 6.71 1.98 -9.95
C TYR A 36 5.61 2.87 -9.38
N GLY A 37 4.37 2.68 -9.83
CA GLY A 37 3.22 3.44 -9.35
C GLY A 37 2.95 3.21 -7.86
N GLY A 38 2.98 1.95 -7.41
CA GLY A 38 2.81 1.64 -6.00
C GLY A 38 3.95 2.13 -5.11
N ALA A 39 5.20 2.05 -5.57
CA ALA A 39 6.35 2.60 -4.84
C ALA A 39 6.29 4.13 -4.74
N ARG A 40 5.89 4.81 -5.82
CA ARG A 40 5.67 6.27 -5.82
C ARG A 40 4.56 6.66 -4.85
N TYR A 41 3.45 5.95 -4.85
CA TYR A 41 2.34 6.20 -3.92
C TYR A 41 2.78 6.00 -2.48
N LEU A 42 3.49 4.91 -2.17
CA LEU A 42 4.04 4.67 -0.83
C LEU A 42 4.98 5.81 -0.37
N LYS A 43 5.83 6.32 -1.26
CA LYS A 43 6.71 7.47 -0.97
C LYS A 43 5.90 8.71 -0.59
N ILE A 44 4.84 9.02 -1.33
CA ILE A 44 3.94 10.15 -1.02
C ILE A 44 3.33 9.98 0.38
N LEU A 45 2.87 8.78 0.72
CA LEU A 45 2.30 8.52 2.05
C LEU A 45 3.32 8.68 3.18
N LEU A 46 4.55 8.21 2.98
CA LEU A 46 5.64 8.41 3.94
C LEU A 46 5.96 9.91 4.12
N GLU A 47 5.87 10.70 3.04
CA GLU A 47 6.06 12.14 3.11
C GLU A 47 4.93 12.86 3.85
N ILE A 48 3.68 12.43 3.67
CA ILE A 48 2.48 12.98 4.34
C ILE A 48 2.49 12.66 5.84
N PHE A 49 2.69 11.39 6.19
CA PHE A 49 2.48 10.93 7.57
C PHE A 49 3.74 11.03 8.43
N LYS A 50 4.94 11.01 7.83
CA LYS A 50 6.23 10.96 8.55
C LYS A 50 6.33 9.81 9.58
N ASP A 51 5.49 8.80 9.41
CA ASP A 51 5.38 7.61 10.25
C ASP A 51 5.08 6.41 9.35
N GLU A 52 5.91 5.37 9.44
CA GLU A 52 5.84 4.20 8.57
C GLU A 52 4.54 3.41 8.77
N LEU A 53 4.05 3.30 10.02
CA LEU A 53 2.85 2.53 10.32
C LEU A 53 1.61 3.26 9.82
N LEU A 54 1.56 4.58 9.95
CA LEU A 54 0.48 5.40 9.41
C LEU A 54 0.49 5.41 7.88
N ALA A 55 1.67 5.45 7.25
CA ALA A 55 1.79 5.33 5.81
C ALA A 55 1.28 3.97 5.30
N LEU A 56 1.66 2.85 5.95
CA LEU A 56 1.16 1.53 5.61
C LEU A 56 -0.35 1.38 5.87
N ALA A 57 -0.86 2.01 6.94
CA ALA A 57 -2.29 2.07 7.21
C ALA A 57 -3.02 2.82 6.10
N ALA A 58 -2.52 3.97 5.67
CA ALA A 58 -3.12 4.78 4.61
C ALA A 58 -3.04 4.10 3.25
N TYR A 59 -1.97 3.36 2.98
CA TYR A 59 -1.82 2.57 1.76
C TYR A 59 -2.94 1.53 1.64
N ASN A 60 -3.35 0.91 2.75
CA ASN A 60 -4.37 -0.12 2.77
C ASN A 60 -5.80 0.40 2.95
N ALA A 61 -5.99 1.39 3.82
CA ALA A 61 -7.31 1.87 4.26
C ALA A 61 -7.70 3.22 3.65
N GLY A 62 -6.78 3.90 2.98
CA GLY A 62 -6.94 5.26 2.45
C GLY A 62 -6.52 6.34 3.45
N ILE A 63 -5.97 7.43 2.91
CA ILE A 63 -5.50 8.61 3.68
C ILE A 63 -6.61 9.17 4.56
N GLU A 64 -7.81 9.32 4.01
CA GLU A 64 -8.94 9.93 4.70
C GLU A 64 -9.40 9.14 5.93
N LYS A 65 -9.27 7.81 5.90
CA LYS A 65 -9.56 6.98 7.09
C LYS A 65 -8.51 7.20 8.17
N VAL A 66 -7.23 7.21 7.82
CA VAL A 66 -6.16 7.45 8.81
C VAL A 66 -6.29 8.84 9.45
N LYS A 67 -6.61 9.87 8.66
CA LYS A 67 -6.91 11.21 9.19
C LYS A 67 -8.12 11.22 10.12
N MET A 68 -9.24 10.60 9.72
CA MET A 68 -10.48 10.55 10.49
C MET A 68 -10.29 9.88 11.86
N TYR A 69 -9.53 8.78 11.92
CA TYR A 69 -9.23 8.07 13.16
C TYR A 69 -8.07 8.67 13.94
N ASN A 70 -7.39 9.70 13.40
CA ASN A 70 -6.15 10.26 13.94
C ASN A 70 -5.11 9.16 14.26
N GLY A 71 -5.00 8.16 13.37
CA GLY A 71 -4.21 6.96 13.61
C GLY A 71 -4.65 5.77 12.78
N ILE A 72 -4.18 4.58 13.14
CA ILE A 72 -4.51 3.34 12.45
C ILE A 72 -5.99 3.01 12.70
N PRO A 73 -6.84 2.95 11.65
CA PRO A 73 -8.25 2.63 11.83
C PRO A 73 -8.42 1.22 12.44
N PRO A 74 -9.50 0.96 13.20
CA PRO A 74 -9.77 -0.32 13.85
C PRO A 74 -10.27 -1.39 12.86
N TYR A 75 -9.71 -1.42 11.65
CA TYR A 75 -10.03 -2.43 10.64
C TYR A 75 -9.08 -3.63 10.82
N PRO A 76 -9.61 -4.84 11.08
CA PRO A 76 -8.78 -6.04 11.22
C PRO A 76 -7.86 -6.25 10.01
N GLU A 77 -8.35 -6.00 8.80
CA GLU A 77 -7.59 -6.19 7.57
C GLU A 77 -6.38 -5.25 7.48
N THR A 78 -6.51 -4.00 7.94
CA THR A 78 -5.41 -3.02 7.93
C THR A 78 -4.32 -3.40 8.92
N ARG A 79 -4.70 -3.85 10.12
CA ARG A 79 -3.73 -4.35 11.11
C ARG A 79 -3.00 -5.59 10.60
N GLN A 80 -3.72 -6.53 10.00
CA GLN A 80 -3.12 -7.73 9.40
C GLN A 80 -2.21 -7.39 8.21
N PHE A 81 -2.58 -6.41 7.39
CA PHE A 81 -1.75 -5.91 6.30
C PHE A 81 -0.41 -5.37 6.83
N ILE A 82 -0.43 -4.48 7.82
CA ILE A 82 0.78 -3.92 8.43
C ILE A 82 1.68 -5.02 8.97
N LEU A 83 1.14 -5.95 9.77
CA LEU A 83 1.92 -7.05 10.35
C LEU A 83 2.59 -7.91 9.28
N ARG A 84 1.88 -8.17 8.19
CA ARG A 84 2.41 -8.94 7.05
C ARG A 84 3.53 -8.19 6.34
N VAL A 85 3.40 -6.89 6.09
CA VAL A 85 4.45 -6.07 5.47
C VAL A 85 5.69 -6.04 6.36
N LEU A 86 5.55 -5.78 7.67
CA LEU A 86 6.67 -5.75 8.61
C LEU A 86 7.38 -7.11 8.69
N ARG A 87 6.63 -8.22 8.67
CA ARG A 87 7.20 -9.57 8.64
C ARG A 87 8.04 -9.78 7.38
N TYR A 88 7.52 -9.43 6.20
CA TYR A 88 8.27 -9.58 4.95
C TYR A 88 9.49 -8.67 4.90
N TYR A 89 9.36 -7.42 5.34
CA TYR A 89 10.48 -6.49 5.41
C TYR A 89 11.63 -7.03 6.26
N ARG A 90 11.33 -7.59 7.44
CA ARG A 90 12.32 -8.25 8.28
C ARG A 90 13.00 -9.44 7.58
N LEU A 91 12.22 -10.31 6.96
CA LEU A 91 12.74 -11.48 6.25
C LEU A 91 13.64 -11.09 5.06
N PHE A 92 13.29 -10.05 4.31
CA PHE A 92 14.10 -9.56 3.20
C PHE A 92 15.37 -8.86 3.68
N LYS A 93 15.30 -8.11 4.79
CA LYS A 93 16.47 -7.50 5.41
C LYS A 93 17.48 -8.53 5.91
N GLU A 94 17.02 -9.62 6.50
CA GLU A 94 17.87 -10.72 7.00
C GLU A 94 18.47 -11.58 5.86
N ARG A 95 17.81 -11.65 4.70
CA ARG A 95 18.31 -12.40 3.52
C ARG A 95 19.22 -11.59 2.60
N GLY A 96 19.14 -10.26 2.67
CA GLY A 96 19.94 -9.34 1.87
C GLY A 96 21.21 -8.84 2.57
N SER A 97 21.45 -9.27 3.81
CA SER A 97 22.68 -9.08 4.59
C SER A 97 23.56 -10.31 4.54
#